data_AF-A0A661Z9R2-F1
#
_entry.id   AF-A0A661Z9R2-F1
#
_cell.length_a   1.000
_cell.length_b   1.000
_cell.length_c   1.000
_cell.angle_alpha   90.00
_cell.angle_beta   90.00
_cell.angle_gamma   90.00
#
_symmetry.space_group_name_H-M   'P 1'
#
loop_
_entity.id
_entity.type
_entity.pdbx_description
1 polymer ?
#
loop_
_entity_poly.entity_id
_entity_poly.type
_entity_poly.pdbx_seq_one_letter_code
_entity_poly.pdbx_strand_id
1 'polypeptide(L)'
;SEFFDFLKSKNINSDFYASDKYAEINVKKGFITKAYSPENKLIFAYFAWFFAVDKNIYFPLTVLLYRILRKQKSPISFDYKLLLLHPEISQKINKNEIEFINYDIFNTEINDKFTFVRVMNILNLGYFDEQKIKTALKNIKKSMKENAVLLVGRTNSDGINNAGFYKKENGQFVLLKDVNKGSEINQIIKNL
;
A
#
# COMPACT_ATOMS: atom_id res chain seq x y z
N SER A 1 -11.99 6.36 -5.35
CA SER A 1 -13.38 6.69 -4.96
C SER A 1 -14.37 6.05 -5.91
N GLU A 2 -14.22 6.23 -7.21
CA GLU A 2 -15.15 5.77 -8.26
C GLU A 2 -15.71 4.34 -8.10
N PHE A 3 -14.88 3.31 -7.87
CA PHE A 3 -15.38 1.93 -7.70
C PHE A 3 -16.26 1.76 -6.44
N PHE A 4 -15.89 2.40 -5.34
CA PHE A 4 -16.68 2.39 -4.11
C PHE A 4 -18.03 3.09 -4.34
N ASP A 5 -18.00 4.25 -5.01
CA ASP A 5 -19.19 5.04 -5.27
C ASP A 5 -20.12 4.29 -6.25
N PHE A 6 -19.55 3.59 -7.24
CA PHE A 6 -20.26 2.69 -8.13
C PHE A 6 -20.97 1.57 -7.36
N LEU A 7 -20.28 0.86 -6.45
CA LEU A 7 -20.89 -0.22 -5.67
C LEU A 7 -22.02 0.29 -4.76
N LYS A 8 -21.82 1.45 -4.12
CA LYS A 8 -22.89 2.12 -3.36
C LYS A 8 -24.08 2.46 -4.25
N SER A 9 -23.85 2.98 -5.46
CA SER A 9 -24.93 3.30 -6.43
C SER A 9 -25.76 2.07 -6.84
N LYS A 10 -25.18 0.87 -6.70
CA LYS A 10 -25.83 -0.41 -6.99
C LYS A 10 -26.45 -1.07 -5.75
N ASN A 11 -26.49 -0.38 -4.61
CA ASN A 11 -26.96 -0.90 -3.32
C ASN A 11 -26.28 -2.21 -2.92
N ILE A 12 -25.03 -2.40 -3.32
CA ILE A 12 -24.24 -3.56 -2.91
C ILE A 12 -23.65 -3.23 -1.53
N ASN A 13 -24.17 -3.88 -0.49
CA ASN A 13 -23.62 -3.77 0.85
C ASN A 13 -22.31 -4.57 0.92
N SER A 14 -21.21 -3.92 1.29
CA SER A 14 -19.89 -4.53 1.29
C SER A 14 -18.99 -3.86 2.33
N ASP A 15 -18.21 -4.69 3.00
CA ASP A 15 -17.14 -4.21 3.88
C ASP A 15 -15.92 -3.87 3.03
N PHE A 16 -15.44 -2.62 3.13
CA PHE A 16 -14.30 -2.14 2.38
C PHE A 16 -13.08 -2.04 3.27
N TYR A 17 -11.96 -2.58 2.78
CA TYR A 17 -10.68 -2.53 3.46
C TYR A 17 -9.66 -1.83 2.57
N ALA A 18 -8.86 -0.96 3.16
CA ALA A 18 -7.71 -0.33 2.50
C ALA A 18 -6.43 -0.67 3.27
N SER A 19 -5.35 -0.92 2.54
CA SER A 19 -4.02 -1.12 3.11
C SER A 19 -2.98 -0.39 2.28
N ASP A 20 -2.03 0.22 2.97
CA ASP A 20 -0.76 0.66 2.41
C ASP A 20 0.30 0.54 3.52
N LYS A 21 1.41 -0.14 3.21
CA LYS A 21 2.50 -0.44 4.15
C LYS A 21 3.11 0.81 4.77
N TYR A 22 3.13 1.93 4.04
CA TYR A 22 3.74 3.18 4.51
C TYR A 22 2.74 4.32 4.57
N ALA A 23 1.48 4.00 4.84
CA ALA A 23 0.43 5.00 4.97
C ALA A 23 0.59 5.94 6.17
N GLU A 24 1.56 5.69 7.07
CA GLU A 24 1.57 6.33 8.38
C GLU A 24 2.92 6.95 8.71
N ILE A 25 2.90 8.22 9.10
CA ILE A 25 4.04 8.93 9.65
C ILE A 25 3.71 9.36 11.06
N ASN A 26 4.56 8.98 12.00
CA ASN A 26 4.47 9.42 13.38
C ASN A 26 5.27 10.72 13.55
N VAL A 27 4.65 11.77 14.07
CA VAL A 27 5.30 13.09 14.19
C VAL A 27 5.48 13.45 15.65
N LYS A 28 6.72 13.86 15.99
CA LYS A 28 7.06 14.50 17.25
C LYS A 28 7.40 15.97 17.00
N LYS A 29 6.58 16.87 17.54
CA LYS A 29 6.82 18.31 17.63
C LYS A 29 7.79 18.60 18.77
N GLY A 30 8.56 19.67 18.59
CA GLY A 30 9.50 20.18 19.56
C GLY A 30 10.27 21.34 18.94
N PHE A 31 11.42 21.69 19.53
CA PHE A 31 12.33 22.65 18.90
C PHE A 31 12.73 22.19 17.49
N ILE A 32 12.94 20.88 17.30
CA ILE A 32 13.07 20.26 15.98
C ILE A 32 11.89 19.30 15.83
N THR A 33 11.06 19.52 14.80
CA THR A 33 10.00 18.57 14.47
C THR A 33 10.61 17.39 13.74
N LYS A 34 10.26 16.18 14.15
CA LYS A 34 10.80 14.94 13.60
C LYS A 34 9.66 14.02 13.15
N ALA A 35 9.80 13.46 11.96
CA ALA A 35 8.89 12.51 11.37
C ALA A 35 9.52 11.12 11.34
N TYR A 36 8.78 10.12 11.80
CA TYR A 36 9.23 8.75 11.94
C TYR A 36 8.32 7.80 11.17
N SER A 37 8.90 6.72 10.66
CA SER A 37 8.16 5.61 10.06
C SER A 37 7.37 4.83 11.11
N PRO A 38 6.46 3.92 10.70
CA PRO A 38 5.77 3.02 11.62
C PRO A 38 6.75 2.19 12.47
N GLU A 39 7.93 1.86 11.92
CA GLU A 39 9.01 1.15 12.60
C GLU A 39 9.92 2.08 13.43
N ASN A 40 9.46 3.29 13.74
CA ASN A 40 10.17 4.30 14.52
C ASN A 40 11.54 4.73 13.94
N LYS A 41 11.74 4.58 12.62
CA LYS A 41 12.94 5.08 11.95
C LYS A 41 12.72 6.54 11.55
N LEU A 42 13.70 7.41 11.82
CA LEU A 42 13.63 8.81 11.39
C LEU A 42 13.55 8.87 9.85
N ILE A 43 12.55 9.57 9.33
CA ILE A 43 12.36 9.81 7.88
C ILE A 43 12.95 11.18 7.52
N PHE A 44 12.51 12.22 8.23
CA PHE A 44 13.00 13.57 8.07
C PHE A 44 12.84 14.34 9.39
N ALA A 45 13.53 15.47 9.48
CA ALA A 45 13.35 16.43 10.55
C ALA A 45 13.40 17.84 9.98
N TYR A 46 12.69 18.78 10.60
CA TYR A 46 12.76 20.17 10.19
C TYR A 46 12.76 21.12 11.38
N PHE A 47 13.40 22.26 11.17
CA PHE A 47 13.44 23.38 12.09
C PHE A 47 13.46 24.67 11.28
N ALA A 48 12.42 25.49 11.43
CA ALA A 48 12.21 26.68 10.60
C ALA A 48 12.38 26.34 9.10
N TRP A 49 13.40 26.89 8.44
CA TRP A 49 13.67 26.68 7.02
C TRP A 49 14.67 25.53 6.73
N PHE A 50 15.19 24.87 7.76
CA PHE A 50 16.11 23.75 7.59
C PHE A 50 15.35 22.44 7.54
N PHE A 51 15.57 21.67 6.48
CA PHE A 51 14.95 20.36 6.25
C PHE A 51 16.02 19.27 6.16
N ALA A 52 16.13 18.44 7.19
CA ALA A 52 17.09 17.35 7.31
C ALA A 52 16.51 16.04 6.76
N VAL A 53 17.21 15.44 5.77
CA VAL A 53 16.82 14.21 5.08
C VAL A 53 18.06 13.40 4.69
N ASP A 54 17.91 12.08 4.48
CA ASP A 54 19.01 11.14 4.21
C ASP A 54 19.78 11.43 2.91
N LYS A 55 19.10 12.00 1.90
CA LYS A 55 19.70 12.31 0.59
C LYS A 55 19.24 13.68 0.13
N ASN A 56 20.19 14.60 0.02
CA ASN A 56 19.99 15.89 -0.65
C ASN A 56 21.32 16.35 -1.28
N ILE A 57 21.37 16.43 -2.60
CA ILE A 57 22.60 16.76 -3.35
C ILE A 57 22.94 18.25 -3.21
N TYR A 58 21.95 19.12 -3.00
CA TYR A 58 22.13 20.57 -2.98
C TYR A 58 22.50 21.12 -1.60
N PHE A 59 22.23 20.37 -0.53
CA PHE A 59 22.38 20.86 0.84
C PHE A 59 23.10 19.84 1.73
N PRO A 60 24.44 19.73 1.69
CA PRO A 60 25.17 18.73 2.47
C PRO A 60 25.01 18.91 3.99
N LEU A 61 24.77 20.14 4.45
CA LEU A 61 24.51 20.43 5.87
C LEU A 61 23.24 19.75 6.38
N THR A 62 22.21 19.62 5.53
CA THR A 62 20.96 18.97 5.93
C THR A 62 21.11 17.46 6.07
N VAL A 63 21.96 16.86 5.24
CA VAL A 63 22.36 15.45 5.35
C VAL A 63 23.17 15.21 6.62
N LEU A 64 24.10 16.12 6.97
CA LEU A 64 24.87 16.02 8.21
C LEU A 64 23.95 16.10 9.44
N LEU A 65 23.03 17.08 9.46
CA LEU A 65 22.04 17.23 10.52
C LEU A 65 21.19 15.96 10.64
N TYR A 66 20.71 15.41 9.52
CA TYR A 66 19.96 14.16 9.50
C TYR A 66 20.75 13.00 10.12
N ARG A 67 22.03 12.85 9.77
CA ARG A 67 22.89 11.79 10.33
C ARG A 67 23.07 11.92 11.84
N ILE A 68 23.17 13.14 12.37
CA ILE A 68 23.24 13.38 13.82
C ILE A 68 21.90 13.01 14.47
N LEU A 69 20.79 13.50 13.91
CA LEU A 69 19.45 13.27 14.46
C LEU A 69 19.02 11.80 14.41
N ARG A 70 19.41 11.05 13.37
CA ARG A 70 19.13 9.62 13.22
C ARG A 70 19.77 8.76 14.32
N LYS A 71 20.89 9.20 14.91
CA LYS A 71 21.55 8.48 16.01
C LYS A 71 20.84 8.67 17.35
N GLN A 72 19.96 9.66 17.47
CA GLN A 72 19.19 9.88 18.70
C GLN A 72 18.13 8.78 18.84
N LYS A 73 17.90 8.34 20.08
CA LYS A 73 16.83 7.38 20.37
C LYS A 73 15.48 7.92 19.89
N SER A 74 14.70 7.06 19.27
CA SER A 74 13.33 7.38 18.88
C SER A 74 12.49 7.73 20.12
N PRO A 75 11.58 8.70 20.01
CA PRO A 75 10.76 9.12 21.14
C PRO A 75 9.83 7.99 21.58
N ILE A 76 9.48 8.01 22.87
CA ILE A 76 8.59 7.01 23.48
C ILE A 76 7.13 7.26 23.07
N SER A 77 6.77 8.51 22.75
CA SER A 77 5.44 8.91 22.32
C SER A 77 5.49 9.94 21.19
N PHE A 78 4.43 10.00 20.39
CA PHE A 78 4.27 10.93 19.28
C PHE A 78 3.09 11.86 19.54
N ASP A 79 3.15 13.08 18.98
CA ASP A 79 2.10 14.09 19.23
C ASP A 79 0.93 13.92 18.28
N TYR A 80 1.18 13.46 17.05
CA TYR A 80 0.13 13.09 16.11
C TYR A 80 0.64 12.11 15.05
N LYS A 81 -0.32 11.49 14.37
CA LYS A 81 -0.12 10.56 13.26
C LYS A 81 -0.63 11.20 11.99
N LEU A 82 0.19 11.21 10.95
CA LEU A 82 -0.20 11.67 9.62
C LEU A 82 -0.45 10.44 8.76
N LEU A 83 -1.70 10.28 8.31
CA LEU A 83 -2.03 9.27 7.31
C LEU A 83 -1.76 9.83 5.91
N LEU A 84 -0.83 9.23 5.20
CA LEU A 84 -0.47 9.51 3.80
C LEU A 84 -1.47 8.88 2.81
N LEU A 85 -2.75 8.91 3.16
CA LEU A 85 -3.81 8.44 2.28
C LEU A 85 -4.39 9.61 1.50
N HIS A 86 -4.93 9.32 0.32
CA HIS A 86 -5.69 10.32 -0.43
C HIS A 86 -6.80 10.90 0.44
N PRO A 87 -7.05 12.24 0.46
CA PRO A 87 -8.00 12.87 1.36
C PRO A 87 -9.39 12.23 1.36
N GLU A 88 -9.88 11.80 0.20
CA GLU A 88 -11.16 11.10 0.06
C GLU A 88 -11.19 9.76 0.80
N ILE A 89 -10.09 8.99 0.79
CA ILE A 89 -9.99 7.72 1.50
C ILE A 89 -9.94 7.98 3.00
N SER A 90 -9.16 8.97 3.43
CA SER A 90 -9.09 9.39 4.85
C SER A 90 -10.46 9.81 5.39
N GLN A 91 -11.23 10.57 4.60
CA GLN A 91 -12.60 10.96 4.97
C GLN A 91 -13.52 9.75 5.11
N LYS A 92 -13.43 8.78 4.19
CA LYS A 92 -14.23 7.55 4.24
C LYS A 92 -13.85 6.67 5.43
N ILE A 93 -12.57 6.62 5.80
CA ILE A 93 -12.09 5.95 7.01
C ILE A 93 -12.64 6.63 8.27
N ASN A 94 -12.56 7.97 8.35
CA ASN A 94 -13.08 8.71 9.51
C ASN A 94 -14.60 8.56 9.70
N LYS A 95 -15.33 8.27 8.61
CA LYS A 95 -16.78 7.98 8.63
C LYS A 95 -17.09 6.49 8.87
N ASN A 96 -16.10 5.65 9.13
CA ASN A 96 -16.22 4.19 9.24
C ASN A 96 -16.85 3.52 8.00
N GLU A 97 -16.68 4.11 6.82
CA GLU A 97 -17.15 3.53 5.56
C GLU A 97 -16.12 2.59 4.91
N ILE A 98 -14.84 2.77 5.27
CA ILE A 98 -13.72 1.94 4.85
C ILE A 98 -12.87 1.67 6.10
N GLU A 99 -12.53 0.42 6.35
CA GLU A 99 -11.58 0.04 7.40
C GLU A 99 -10.15 0.11 6.87
N PHE A 100 -9.26 0.80 7.58
CA PHE A 100 -7.83 0.75 7.27
C PHE A 100 -7.17 -0.39 8.04
N ILE A 101 -6.50 -1.28 7.32
CA ILE A 101 -5.78 -2.42 7.90
C ILE A 101 -4.29 -2.31 7.59
N ASN A 102 -3.46 -2.68 8.56
CA ASN A 102 -2.04 -2.87 8.31
C ASN A 102 -1.82 -4.25 7.68
N TYR A 103 -1.76 -4.30 6.36
CA TYR A 103 -1.60 -5.54 5.60
C TYR A 103 -0.41 -5.43 4.64
N ASP A 104 0.71 -6.05 5.02
CA ASP A 104 1.88 -6.19 4.14
C ASP A 104 1.71 -7.46 3.32
N ILE A 105 1.46 -7.32 2.02
CA ILE A 105 1.23 -8.46 1.11
C ILE A 105 2.37 -9.49 1.14
N PHE A 106 3.58 -9.10 1.55
CA PHE A 106 4.73 -10.01 1.63
C PHE A 106 4.81 -10.80 2.94
N ASN A 107 4.20 -10.31 4.03
CA ASN A 107 4.40 -10.84 5.38
C ASN A 107 3.10 -11.13 6.14
N THR A 108 1.96 -10.65 5.66
CA THR A 108 0.66 -10.77 6.32
C THR A 108 -0.26 -11.69 5.51
N GLU A 109 -0.97 -12.57 6.20
CA GLU A 109 -2.08 -13.36 5.65
C GLU A 109 -3.29 -13.25 6.58
N ILE A 110 -4.49 -13.10 6.01
CA ILE A 110 -5.76 -13.06 6.74
C ILE A 110 -6.68 -14.11 6.14
N ASN A 111 -6.70 -15.32 6.69
CA ASN A 111 -7.37 -16.47 6.09
C ASN A 111 -8.84 -16.20 5.69
N ASP A 112 -9.15 -16.49 4.42
CA ASP A 112 -10.51 -16.55 3.84
C ASP A 112 -11.41 -15.35 4.19
N LYS A 113 -10.85 -14.14 4.19
CA LYS A 113 -11.59 -12.91 4.53
C LYS A 113 -12.27 -12.27 3.32
N PHE A 114 -11.56 -12.15 2.20
CA PHE A 114 -11.96 -11.27 1.09
C PHE A 114 -12.64 -12.02 -0.06
N THR A 115 -13.76 -11.49 -0.55
CA THR A 115 -14.45 -11.97 -1.77
C THR A 115 -13.96 -11.25 -3.04
N PHE A 116 -13.31 -10.11 -2.87
CA PHE A 116 -12.69 -9.34 -3.94
C PHE A 116 -11.40 -8.70 -3.42
N VAL A 117 -10.30 -8.83 -4.15
CA VAL A 117 -9.02 -8.20 -3.83
C VAL A 117 -8.51 -7.44 -5.04
N ARG A 118 -8.14 -6.17 -4.84
CA ARG A 118 -7.57 -5.32 -5.90
C ARG A 118 -6.14 -4.94 -5.56
N VAL A 119 -5.23 -5.20 -6.48
CA VAL A 119 -3.80 -4.90 -6.37
C VAL A 119 -3.35 -4.14 -7.61
N MET A 120 -3.31 -2.81 -7.52
CA MET A 120 -2.89 -1.94 -8.63
C MET A 120 -1.54 -1.30 -8.34
N ASN A 121 -0.63 -1.32 -9.31
CA ASN A 121 0.68 -0.64 -9.25
C ASN A 121 1.62 -1.12 -8.13
N ILE A 122 1.36 -2.29 -7.53
CA ILE A 122 2.20 -2.86 -6.46
C ILE A 122 3.04 -4.03 -6.98
N LEU A 123 2.40 -5.07 -7.54
CA LEU A 123 3.07 -6.28 -8.00
C LEU A 123 3.65 -6.09 -9.41
N ASN A 124 4.76 -5.35 -9.49
CA ASN A 124 5.47 -5.06 -10.73
C ASN A 124 6.81 -5.79 -10.81
N LEU A 125 7.13 -6.37 -11.97
CA LEU A 125 8.41 -7.07 -12.22
C LEU A 125 9.62 -6.12 -12.22
N GLY A 126 9.41 -4.83 -12.43
CA GLY A 126 10.43 -3.80 -12.28
C GLY A 126 10.74 -3.44 -10.82
N TYR A 127 9.88 -3.81 -9.86
CA TYR A 127 10.09 -3.53 -8.44
C TYR A 127 10.48 -4.77 -7.64
N PHE A 128 9.98 -5.94 -8.05
CA PHE A 128 10.14 -7.19 -7.32
C PHE A 128 10.51 -8.32 -8.29
N ASP A 129 11.37 -9.22 -7.83
CA ASP A 129 11.62 -10.47 -8.55
C ASP A 129 10.39 -11.40 -8.51
N GLU A 130 10.42 -12.41 -9.39
CA GLU A 130 9.33 -13.38 -9.52
C GLU A 130 9.05 -14.14 -8.22
N GLN A 131 10.08 -14.49 -7.44
CA GLN A 131 9.88 -15.26 -6.19
C GLN A 131 9.12 -14.43 -5.16
N LYS A 132 9.46 -13.15 -5.04
CA LYS A 132 8.81 -12.21 -4.13
C LYS A 132 7.36 -11.93 -4.55
N ILE A 133 7.11 -11.84 -5.86
CA ILE A 133 5.74 -11.75 -6.40
C ILE A 133 4.95 -13.02 -6.08
N LYS A 134 5.55 -14.21 -6.25
CA LYS A 134 4.92 -15.48 -5.88
C LYS A 134 4.56 -15.53 -4.40
N THR A 135 5.44 -15.08 -3.51
CA THR A 135 5.15 -14.99 -2.07
C THR A 135 3.94 -14.10 -1.80
N ALA A 136 3.91 -12.90 -2.40
CA ALA A 136 2.76 -12.00 -2.23
C ALA A 136 1.45 -12.60 -2.75
N LEU A 137 1.48 -13.24 -3.92
CA LEU A 137 0.30 -13.89 -4.49
C LEU A 137 -0.18 -15.07 -3.65
N LYS A 138 0.71 -15.83 -2.99
CA LYS A 138 0.31 -16.89 -2.04
C LYS A 138 -0.43 -16.31 -0.84
N ASN A 139 0.09 -15.25 -0.24
CA ASN A 139 -0.55 -14.58 0.90
C ASN A 139 -1.91 -13.98 0.52
N ILE A 140 -2.00 -13.36 -0.67
CA ILE A 140 -3.27 -12.88 -1.23
C ILE A 140 -4.23 -14.06 -1.45
N LYS A 141 -3.80 -15.16 -2.08
CA LYS A 141 -4.63 -16.35 -2.33
C LYS A 141 -5.19 -16.94 -1.05
N LYS A 142 -4.39 -17.00 0.02
CA LYS A 142 -4.85 -17.44 1.35
C LYS A 142 -5.86 -16.47 1.96
N SER A 143 -5.71 -15.17 1.68
CA SER A 143 -6.61 -14.17 2.25
C SER A 143 -7.96 -14.04 1.51
N MET A 144 -8.05 -14.66 0.35
CA MET A 144 -9.24 -14.72 -0.49
C MET A 144 -10.08 -15.95 -0.20
N LYS A 145 -11.40 -15.79 -0.10
CA LYS A 145 -12.34 -16.91 -0.08
C LYS A 145 -12.32 -17.67 -1.40
N GLU A 146 -12.79 -18.91 -1.37
CA GLU A 146 -13.08 -19.64 -2.61
C GLU A 146 -14.10 -18.87 -3.48
N ASN A 147 -13.97 -18.94 -4.80
CA ASN A 147 -14.72 -18.14 -5.79
C ASN A 147 -14.48 -16.62 -5.74
N ALA A 148 -13.58 -16.12 -4.88
CA ALA A 148 -13.24 -14.71 -4.85
C ALA A 148 -12.50 -14.25 -6.11
N VAL A 149 -12.56 -12.95 -6.40
CA VAL A 149 -11.94 -12.35 -7.58
C VAL A 149 -10.75 -11.49 -7.20
N LEU A 150 -9.62 -11.73 -7.85
CA LEU A 150 -8.41 -10.92 -7.81
C LEU A 150 -8.36 -10.03 -9.06
N LEU A 151 -8.32 -8.72 -8.86
CA LEU A 151 -7.93 -7.75 -9.87
C LEU A 151 -6.48 -7.36 -9.64
N VAL A 152 -5.60 -7.66 -10.59
CA VAL A 152 -4.21 -7.18 -10.55
C VAL A 152 -3.85 -6.41 -11.82
N GLY A 153 -3.12 -5.32 -11.67
CA GLY A 153 -2.72 -4.55 -12.84
C GLY A 153 -1.82 -3.37 -12.54
N ARG A 154 -1.52 -2.61 -13.60
CA ARG A 154 -0.75 -1.38 -13.54
C ARG A 154 -1.31 -0.31 -14.47
N THR A 155 -1.11 0.94 -14.10
CA THR A 155 -1.30 2.10 -14.95
C THR A 155 0.04 2.42 -15.62
N ASN A 156 0.06 2.60 -16.94
CA ASN A 156 1.27 3.01 -17.66
C ASN A 156 1.46 4.55 -17.61
N SER A 157 2.55 5.04 -18.20
CA SER A 157 2.87 6.48 -18.30
C SER A 157 1.79 7.30 -19.00
N ASP A 158 1.04 6.67 -19.90
CA ASP A 158 -0.01 7.32 -20.69
C ASP A 158 -1.38 7.30 -19.97
N GLY A 159 -1.42 6.84 -18.71
CA GLY A 159 -2.65 6.73 -17.91
C GLY A 159 -3.53 5.52 -18.24
N ILE A 160 -3.07 4.61 -19.11
CA ILE A 160 -3.81 3.42 -19.53
C ILE A 160 -3.62 2.29 -18.51
N ASN A 161 -4.73 1.74 -18.03
CA ASN A 161 -4.74 0.60 -17.10
C ASN A 161 -4.63 -0.73 -17.84
N ASN A 162 -3.58 -1.50 -17.58
CA ASN A 162 -3.45 -2.89 -18.03
C ASN A 162 -3.65 -3.81 -16.82
N ALA A 163 -4.67 -4.66 -16.86
CA ALA A 163 -5.06 -5.45 -15.70
C ALA A 163 -5.71 -6.78 -16.09
N GLY A 164 -5.61 -7.77 -15.20
CA GLY A 164 -6.29 -9.06 -15.33
C GLY A 164 -7.22 -9.31 -14.13
N PHE A 165 -8.37 -9.91 -14.41
CA PHE A 165 -9.30 -10.45 -13.42
C PHE A 165 -9.14 -11.95 -13.33
N TYR A 166 -8.94 -12.46 -12.13
CA TYR A 166 -8.73 -13.88 -11.85
C TYR A 166 -9.70 -14.34 -10.78
N LYS A 167 -10.29 -15.52 -10.96
CA LYS A 167 -11.12 -16.16 -9.94
C LYS A 167 -10.29 -17.22 -9.21
N LYS A 168 -10.42 -17.29 -7.88
CA LYS A 168 -9.92 -18.41 -7.10
C LYS A 168 -10.88 -19.59 -7.27
N GLU A 169 -10.43 -20.64 -7.94
CA GLU A 169 -11.20 -21.87 -8.18
C GLU A 169 -10.33 -23.09 -7.84
N ASN A 170 -10.82 -23.95 -6.95
CA ASN A 170 -10.12 -25.12 -6.42
C ASN A 170 -8.70 -24.78 -5.92
N GLY A 171 -8.56 -23.62 -5.27
CA GLY A 171 -7.28 -23.12 -4.78
C GLY A 171 -6.29 -22.69 -5.88
N GLN A 172 -6.72 -22.55 -7.13
CA GLN A 172 -5.93 -22.05 -8.27
C GLN A 172 -6.52 -20.73 -8.78
N PHE A 173 -5.72 -19.93 -9.50
CA PHE A 173 -6.22 -18.73 -10.16
C PHE A 173 -6.58 -19.00 -11.63
N VAL A 174 -7.85 -18.79 -11.98
CA VAL A 174 -8.37 -18.90 -13.33
C VAL A 174 -8.61 -17.51 -13.89
N LEU A 175 -8.01 -17.19 -15.03
CA LEU A 175 -8.21 -15.90 -15.69
C LEU A 175 -9.66 -15.78 -16.19
N LEU A 176 -10.38 -14.76 -15.74
CA LEU A 176 -11.73 -14.43 -16.20
C LEU A 176 -11.69 -13.48 -17.38
N LYS A 177 -10.86 -12.43 -17.31
CA LYS A 177 -10.83 -11.35 -18.30
C LYS A 177 -9.55 -10.53 -18.21
N ASP A 178 -9.03 -10.13 -19.36
CA ASP A 178 -8.01 -9.09 -19.45
C ASP A 178 -8.62 -7.74 -19.83
N VAL A 179 -8.02 -6.67 -19.31
CA VAL A 179 -8.25 -5.28 -19.67
C VAL A 179 -7.02 -4.76 -20.38
N ASN A 180 -7.21 -4.24 -21.59
CA ASN A 180 -6.12 -3.82 -22.49
C ASN A 180 -5.11 -4.95 -22.70
N LYS A 181 -3.85 -4.76 -22.28
CA LYS A 181 -2.79 -5.78 -22.45
C LYS A 181 -2.78 -6.86 -21.37
N GLY A 182 -3.70 -6.81 -20.41
CA GLY A 182 -3.71 -7.74 -19.27
C GLY A 182 -2.64 -7.41 -18.22
N SER A 183 -2.51 -8.27 -17.21
CA SER A 183 -1.47 -8.12 -16.18
C SER A 183 -0.11 -8.63 -16.68
N GLU A 184 0.98 -7.90 -16.43
CA GLU A 184 2.33 -8.35 -16.80
C GLU A 184 2.76 -9.63 -16.07
N ILE A 185 2.17 -9.90 -14.89
CA ILE A 185 2.45 -11.09 -14.08
C ILE A 185 1.48 -12.25 -14.36
N ASN A 186 0.73 -12.21 -15.46
CA ASN A 186 -0.29 -13.22 -15.79
C ASN A 186 0.26 -14.64 -15.79
N GLN A 187 1.46 -14.84 -16.32
CA GLN A 187 2.13 -16.15 -16.33
C GLN A 187 2.47 -16.65 -14.92
N ILE A 188 2.89 -15.75 -14.04
CA ILE A 188 3.20 -16.11 -12.64
C ILE A 188 1.93 -16.54 -11.91
N ILE A 189 0.82 -15.82 -12.11
CA ILE A 189 -0.47 -16.10 -11.48
C ILE A 189 -1.02 -17.46 -11.92
N LYS A 190 -0.92 -17.79 -13.21
CA LYS A 190 -1.42 -19.06 -13.76
C LYS A 190 -0.65 -20.29 -13.25
N ASN A 191 0.58 -20.10 -12.78
CA ASN A 191 1.48 -21.18 -12.35
C ASN A 191 1.50 -21.37 -10.82
N LEU A 192 0.43 -20.99 -10.10
CA LEU A 192 0.44 -20.73 -8.64
C LEU A 192 -0.68 -21.44 -7.85
#